data_AF-A0A1B2IV61-F1
#
_entry.id   AF-A0A1B2IV61-F1
#
_cell.length_a   1.000
_cell.length_b   1.000
_cell.length_c   1.000
_cell.angle_alpha   90.00
_cell.angle_beta   90.00
_cell.angle_gamma   90.00
#
_symmetry.space_group_name_H-M   'P 1'
#
loop_
_entity.id
_entity.type
_entity.pdbx_description
1 polymer ?
#
loop_
_entity_poly.entity_id
_entity_poly.type
_entity_poly.pdbx_seq_one_letter_code
_entity_poly.pdbx_strand_id
1 'polypeptide(L)'
;MRMFVIIIELVIIILILSLVIGVWIISQLSKRLNQPLTALTDSTQDLIQKPKQSYHETLTVPTNPEEVQELGDVFNTLLGSLNDTILKNQQFISDASHELRTPIAVILGHTELLEKHAADHPEIIQESVGYIDDEAHQMQELVTSLLALSRSTKAEAELTTVDVVPIIRTVVAQYQQGQQVVMQLPEKLLIHANAGQVQQILTALIDNARKYSSVETQVTVSAK
;
A
#
# COMPACT_ATOMS: atom_id res chain seq x y z
N MET A 1 79.97 -8.45 21.26
CA MET A 1 79.23 -9.70 21.03
C MET A 1 77.97 -9.82 21.90
N ARG A 2 78.05 -9.72 23.24
CA ARG A 2 76.86 -9.79 24.14
C ARG A 2 75.74 -8.81 23.81
N MET A 3 76.08 -7.54 23.52
CA MET A 3 75.08 -6.52 23.16
C MET A 3 74.27 -6.89 21.90
N PHE A 4 74.90 -7.52 20.91
CA PHE A 4 74.24 -7.94 19.66
C PHE A 4 73.27 -9.09 19.90
N VAL A 5 73.64 -10.04 20.77
CA VAL A 5 72.78 -11.17 21.16
C VAL A 5 71.53 -10.68 21.90
N ILE A 6 71.69 -9.75 22.85
CA ILE A 6 70.57 -9.17 23.60
C ILE A 6 69.59 -8.43 22.67
N ILE A 7 70.10 -7.72 21.67
CA ILE A 7 69.26 -7.02 20.69
C ILE A 7 68.44 -8.04 19.86
N ILE A 8 69.07 -9.13 19.40
CA ILE A 8 68.36 -10.17 18.63
C ILE A 8 67.27 -10.84 19.49
N GLU A 9 67.57 -11.19 20.74
CA GLU A 9 66.57 -11.78 21.65
C GLU A 9 65.38 -10.85 21.86
N LEU A 10 65.61 -9.55 22.06
CA LEU A 10 64.54 -8.55 22.19
C LEU A 10 63.68 -8.44 20.93
N VAL A 11 64.30 -8.40 19.74
CA VAL A 11 63.56 -8.31 18.47
C VAL A 11 62.68 -9.54 18.27
N ILE A 12 63.19 -10.74 18.57
CA ILE A 12 62.41 -11.98 18.47
C ILE A 12 61.24 -11.97 19.45
N ILE A 13 61.46 -11.54 20.69
CA ILE A 13 60.40 -11.44 21.69
C ILE A 13 59.31 -10.47 21.22
N ILE A 14 59.68 -9.29 20.71
CA ILE A 14 58.73 -8.29 20.21
C ILE A 14 57.95 -8.82 19.01
N LEU A 15 58.61 -9.52 18.07
CA LEU A 15 57.94 -10.14 16.93
C LEU A 15 56.91 -11.18 17.38
N ILE A 16 57.28 -12.08 18.29
CA ILE A 16 56.35 -13.09 18.83
C ILE A 16 55.19 -12.41 19.55
N LEU A 17 55.45 -11.40 20.38
CA LEU A 17 54.41 -10.68 21.10
C LEU A 17 53.43 -10.01 20.13
N SER A 18 53.94 -9.35 19.09
CA SER A 18 53.13 -8.69 18.07
C SER A 18 52.24 -9.67 17.30
N LEU A 19 52.75 -10.88 17.01
CA LEU A 19 52.00 -11.93 16.33
C LEU A 19 50.85 -12.43 17.21
N VAL A 20 51.14 -12.71 18.48
CA VAL A 20 50.14 -13.19 19.45
C VAL A 20 49.04 -12.15 19.65
N ILE A 21 49.41 -10.88 19.83
CA ILE A 21 48.47 -9.77 19.98
C ILE A 21 47.65 -9.59 18.70
N GLY A 22 48.27 -9.66 17.52
CA GLY A 22 47.58 -9.56 16.24
C GLY A 22 46.52 -10.65 16.06
N VAL A 23 46.88 -11.91 16.33
CA VAL A 23 45.92 -13.04 16.26
C VAL A 23 44.80 -12.87 17.28
N TRP A 24 45.11 -12.43 18.50
CA TRP A 24 44.10 -12.16 19.53
C TRP A 24 43.10 -11.08 19.08
N ILE A 25 43.59 -9.94 18.60
CA ILE A 25 42.75 -8.82 18.12
C ILE A 25 41.89 -9.26 16.92
N ILE A 26 42.49 -9.93 15.93
CA ILE A 26 41.76 -10.42 14.74
C ILE A 26 40.65 -11.40 15.14
N SER A 27 40.95 -12.32 16.06
CA SER A 27 39.96 -13.29 16.54
C SER A 27 38.79 -12.63 17.29
N GLN A 28 39.07 -11.60 18.09
CA GLN A 28 38.09 -10.83 18.84
C GLN A 28 37.18 -10.03 17.90
N LEU A 29 37.78 -9.37 16.90
CA LEU A 29 37.08 -8.54 15.92
C LEU A 29 36.21 -9.40 14.99
N SER A 30 36.72 -10.56 14.56
CA SER A 30 35.96 -11.53 13.75
C SER A 30 34.70 -12.00 14.48
N LYS A 31 34.79 -12.29 15.79
CA LYS A 31 33.61 -12.66 16.57
C LYS A 31 32.62 -11.50 16.73
N ARG A 32 33.11 -10.27 16.91
CA ARG A 32 32.23 -9.09 17.10
C ARG A 32 31.50 -8.65 15.84
N LEU A 33 32.06 -8.89 14.65
CA LEU A 33 31.44 -8.45 13.39
C LEU A 33 30.79 -9.60 12.62
N ASN A 34 31.46 -10.74 12.44
CA ASN A 34 30.91 -11.81 11.60
C ASN A 34 29.73 -12.54 12.25
N GLN A 35 29.74 -12.78 13.56
CA GLN A 35 28.63 -13.49 14.22
C GLN A 35 27.27 -12.78 14.06
N PRO A 36 27.15 -11.47 14.32
CA PRO A 36 25.86 -10.79 14.17
C PRO A 36 25.41 -10.69 12.70
N LEU A 37 26.33 -10.59 11.74
CA LEU A 37 26.01 -10.65 10.30
C LEU A 37 25.51 -12.03 9.85
N THR A 38 26.11 -13.11 10.35
CA THR A 38 25.63 -14.48 10.10
C THR A 38 24.24 -14.67 10.73
N ALA A 39 24.00 -14.17 11.94
CA ALA A 39 22.68 -14.25 12.58
C ALA A 39 21.57 -13.54 11.79
N LEU A 40 21.85 -12.36 11.20
CA LEU A 40 20.91 -11.67 10.31
C LEU A 40 20.68 -12.46 9.01
N THR A 41 21.74 -13.05 8.44
CA THR A 41 21.65 -13.88 7.23
C THR A 41 20.80 -15.13 7.47
N ASP A 42 21.04 -15.83 8.58
CA ASP A 42 20.29 -17.02 8.98
C ASP A 42 18.83 -16.69 9.28
N SER A 43 18.57 -15.58 9.99
CA SER A 43 17.21 -15.11 10.26
C SER A 43 16.45 -14.80 8.97
N THR A 44 17.12 -14.16 8.00
CA THR A 44 16.54 -13.88 6.68
C THR A 44 16.27 -15.16 5.89
N GLN A 45 17.17 -16.15 5.96
CA GLN A 45 16.97 -17.46 5.33
C GLN A 45 15.80 -18.23 5.95
N ASP A 46 15.63 -18.15 7.27
CA ASP A 46 14.51 -18.78 7.98
C ASP A 46 13.17 -18.14 7.56
N LEU A 47 13.11 -16.81 7.39
CA LEU A 47 11.94 -16.11 6.84
C LEU A 47 11.58 -16.58 5.43
N ILE A 48 12.58 -16.82 4.58
CA ILE A 48 12.37 -17.26 3.19
C ILE A 48 11.91 -18.72 3.14
N GLN A 49 12.46 -19.60 3.97
CA GLN A 49 12.21 -21.05 3.92
C GLN A 49 10.95 -21.49 4.68
N LYS A 50 10.53 -20.72 5.68
CA LYS A 50 9.31 -20.99 6.45
C LYS A 50 8.36 -19.80 6.28
N PRO A 51 7.56 -19.76 5.20
CA PRO A 51 6.48 -18.80 5.08
C PRO A 51 5.41 -19.19 6.11
N LYS A 52 5.65 -18.91 7.39
CA LYS A 52 4.59 -18.89 8.38
C LYS A 52 3.65 -17.77 7.96
N GLN A 53 2.35 -18.03 8.02
CA GLN A 53 1.29 -17.08 7.67
C GLN A 53 1.26 -15.80 8.55
N SER A 54 2.30 -15.54 9.35
CA SER A 54 2.40 -14.37 10.20
C SER A 54 3.27 -13.33 9.51
N TYR A 55 2.60 -12.40 8.85
CA TYR A 55 3.17 -11.24 8.16
C TYR A 55 3.89 -10.24 9.09
N HIS A 56 4.27 -10.63 10.32
CA HIS A 56 4.85 -9.75 11.34
C HIS A 56 6.20 -10.27 11.88
N GLU A 57 6.89 -11.18 11.20
CA GLU A 57 8.21 -11.61 11.66
C GLU A 57 9.26 -10.53 11.34
N THR A 58 9.72 -9.83 12.39
CA THR A 58 10.87 -8.94 12.35
C THR A 58 12.15 -9.76 12.49
N LEU A 59 13.23 -9.35 11.83
CA LEU A 59 14.56 -9.89 12.12
C LEU A 59 14.90 -9.64 13.59
N THR A 60 15.52 -10.64 14.22
CA THR A 60 16.14 -10.46 15.53
C THR A 60 17.41 -9.65 15.34
N VAL A 61 17.37 -8.38 15.76
CA VAL A 61 18.49 -7.45 15.59
C VAL A 61 19.48 -7.61 16.75
N PRO A 62 20.77 -7.83 16.49
CA PRO A 62 21.81 -7.86 17.52
C PRO A 62 21.95 -6.47 18.17
N THR A 63 22.06 -6.40 19.50
CA THR A 63 22.23 -5.13 20.25
C THR A 63 23.64 -4.53 20.14
N ASN A 64 24.59 -5.26 19.56
CA ASN A 64 25.95 -4.82 19.34
C ASN A 64 26.57 -5.61 18.17
N PRO A 65 27.51 -5.00 17.42
CA PRO A 65 27.91 -3.60 17.47
C PRO A 65 26.84 -2.65 16.89
N GLU A 66 26.88 -1.38 17.26
CA GLU A 66 25.84 -0.37 16.94
C GLU A 66 25.56 -0.27 15.44
N GLU A 67 26.58 -0.39 14.60
CA GLU A 67 26.45 -0.34 13.14
C GLU A 67 25.63 -1.51 12.58
N VAL A 68 25.72 -2.69 13.22
CA VAL A 68 24.95 -3.87 12.81
C VAL A 68 23.52 -3.79 13.35
N GLN A 69 23.34 -3.14 14.50
CA GLN A 69 22.01 -2.84 15.03
C GLN A 69 21.26 -1.87 14.10
N GLU A 70 21.88 -0.75 13.74
CA GLU A 70 21.30 0.26 12.84
C GLU A 70 20.90 -0.36 11.50
N LEU A 71 21.77 -1.21 10.93
CA LEU A 71 21.46 -1.93 9.69
C LEU A 71 20.26 -2.88 9.86
N GLY A 72 20.18 -3.60 10.97
CA GLY A 72 19.05 -4.50 11.26
C GLY A 72 17.72 -3.74 11.43
N ASP A 73 17.75 -2.58 12.08
CA ASP A 73 16.57 -1.73 12.28
C ASP A 73 16.07 -1.10 10.97
N VAL A 74 16.99 -0.62 10.13
CA VAL A 74 16.67 -0.15 8.77
C VAL A 74 16.08 -1.28 7.92
N PHE A 75 16.63 -2.49 8.03
CA PHE A 75 16.11 -3.65 7.31
C PHE A 75 14.72 -4.04 7.80
N ASN A 76 14.47 -4.03 9.11
CA ASN A 76 13.14 -4.27 9.68
C ASN A 76 12.12 -3.22 9.23
N THR A 77 12.53 -1.96 9.11
CA THR A 77 11.67 -0.89 8.57
C THR A 77 11.30 -1.17 7.11
N LEU A 78 12.28 -1.59 6.29
CA LEU A 78 12.04 -1.99 4.90
C LEU A 78 11.11 -3.21 4.82
N LEU A 79 11.34 -4.24 5.63
CA LEU A 79 10.48 -5.42 5.69
C LEU A 79 9.04 -5.05 6.07
N GLY A 80 8.87 -4.20 7.08
CA GLY A 80 7.56 -3.70 7.48
C GLY A 80 6.85 -2.97 6.34
N SER A 81 7.54 -2.05 5.66
CA SER A 81 6.98 -1.33 4.52
C SER A 81 6.62 -2.23 3.34
N LEU A 82 7.44 -3.24 3.05
CA LEU A 82 7.16 -4.22 2.00
C LEU A 82 5.94 -5.07 2.37
N ASN A 83 5.90 -5.53 3.61
CA ASN A 83 4.81 -6.35 4.13
C ASN A 83 3.47 -5.61 4.08
N ASP A 84 3.42 -4.37 4.57
CA ASP A 84 2.23 -3.52 4.50
C ASP A 84 1.74 -3.34 3.06
N THR A 85 2.67 -3.19 2.12
CA THR A 85 2.36 -3.07 0.69
C THR A 85 1.78 -4.37 0.15
N ILE A 86 2.36 -5.52 0.50
CA ILE A 86 1.86 -6.84 0.08
C ILE A 86 0.46 -7.09 0.65
N LEU A 87 0.24 -6.83 1.94
CA LEU A 87 -1.06 -7.01 2.57
C LEU A 87 -2.13 -6.13 1.93
N LYS A 88 -1.84 -4.85 1.68
CA LYS A 88 -2.74 -3.94 0.96
C LYS A 88 -3.06 -4.44 -0.45
N ASN A 89 -2.07 -4.96 -1.17
CA ASN A 89 -2.30 -5.53 -2.51
C ASN A 89 -3.17 -6.80 -2.46
N GLN A 90 -2.94 -7.69 -1.49
CA GLN A 90 -3.76 -8.90 -1.32
C GLN A 90 -5.21 -8.54 -0.96
N GLN A 91 -5.40 -7.62 -0.02
CA GLN A 91 -6.71 -7.09 0.36
C GLN A 91 -7.41 -6.49 -0.87
N PHE A 92 -6.72 -5.63 -1.63
CA PHE A 92 -7.24 -5.02 -2.84
C PHE A 92 -7.69 -6.04 -3.90
N ILE A 93 -6.88 -7.08 -4.16
CA ILE A 93 -7.23 -8.15 -5.10
C ILE A 93 -8.43 -8.94 -4.59
N SER A 94 -8.47 -9.26 -3.30
CA SER A 94 -9.58 -9.96 -2.67
C SER A 94 -10.89 -9.18 -2.81
N ASP A 95 -10.87 -7.90 -2.44
CA ASP A 95 -12.03 -7.01 -2.48
C ASP A 95 -12.52 -6.85 -3.93
N ALA A 96 -11.63 -6.59 -4.87
CA ALA A 96 -11.96 -6.53 -6.30
C ALA A 96 -12.58 -7.84 -6.82
N SER A 97 -12.05 -8.99 -6.40
CA SER A 97 -12.57 -10.30 -6.81
C SER A 97 -13.97 -10.57 -6.25
N HIS A 98 -14.24 -10.12 -5.01
CA HIS A 98 -15.55 -10.22 -4.40
C HIS A 98 -16.57 -9.31 -5.09
N GLU A 99 -16.21 -8.05 -5.31
CA GLU A 99 -17.06 -7.05 -5.96
C GLU A 99 -17.35 -7.39 -7.43
N LEU A 100 -16.44 -8.10 -8.13
CA LEU A 100 -16.69 -8.58 -9.50
C LEU A 100 -17.55 -9.86 -9.56
N ARG A 101 -17.51 -10.71 -8.53
CA ARG A 101 -18.21 -12.00 -8.53
C ARG A 101 -19.72 -11.85 -8.58
N THR A 102 -20.25 -10.89 -7.82
CA THR A 102 -21.69 -10.62 -7.75
C THR A 102 -22.24 -10.19 -9.12
N PRO A 103 -21.65 -9.20 -9.82
CA PRO A 103 -22.03 -8.84 -11.17
C PRO A 103 -22.07 -10.00 -12.15
N ILE A 104 -21.00 -10.78 -12.14
CA ILE A 104 -20.83 -11.90 -13.06
C ILE A 104 -21.92 -12.95 -12.80
N ALA A 105 -22.26 -13.22 -11.53
CA ALA A 105 -23.30 -14.17 -11.19
C ALA A 105 -24.69 -13.73 -11.67
N VAL A 106 -25.00 -12.43 -11.57
CA VAL A 106 -26.27 -11.85 -12.07
C VAL A 106 -26.35 -11.97 -13.59
N ILE A 107 -25.29 -11.56 -14.31
CA ILE A 107 -25.23 -11.65 -15.78
C ILE A 107 -25.39 -13.10 -16.24
N LEU A 108 -24.68 -14.04 -15.62
CA LEU A 108 -24.78 -15.46 -15.95
C LEU A 108 -26.19 -15.99 -15.67
N GLY A 109 -26.79 -15.65 -14.54
CA GLY A 109 -28.15 -16.05 -14.18
C GLY A 109 -29.20 -15.57 -15.18
N HIS A 110 -29.14 -14.30 -15.59
CA HIS A 110 -30.05 -13.76 -16.61
C HIS A 110 -29.79 -14.33 -18.00
N THR A 111 -28.52 -14.60 -18.35
CA THR A 111 -28.19 -15.25 -19.63
C THR A 111 -28.75 -16.67 -19.69
N GLU A 112 -28.61 -17.45 -18.61
CA GLU A 112 -29.20 -18.81 -18.52
C GLU A 112 -30.74 -18.78 -18.52
N LEU A 113 -31.35 -17.78 -17.88
CA LEU A 113 -32.79 -17.60 -17.87
C LEU A 113 -33.32 -17.37 -19.28
N LEU A 114 -32.65 -16.50 -20.04
CA LEU A 114 -32.96 -16.20 -21.43
C LEU A 114 -32.77 -17.41 -22.33
N GLU A 115 -31.64 -18.13 -22.20
CA GLU A 115 -31.37 -19.31 -23.00
C GLU A 115 -32.47 -20.38 -22.85
N LYS A 116 -32.96 -20.59 -21.61
CA LYS A 116 -33.92 -21.65 -21.31
C LYS A 116 -35.38 -21.27 -21.59
N HIS A 117 -35.75 -20.00 -21.42
CA HIS A 117 -37.17 -19.61 -21.35
C HIS A 117 -37.58 -18.51 -22.33
N ALA A 118 -36.66 -17.84 -23.03
CA ALA A 118 -37.01 -16.69 -23.88
C ALA A 118 -37.97 -17.03 -25.04
N ALA A 119 -37.97 -18.27 -25.52
CA ALA A 119 -38.87 -18.72 -26.58
C ALA A 119 -40.33 -18.83 -26.11
N ASP A 120 -40.53 -19.34 -24.90
CA ASP A 120 -41.86 -19.56 -24.30
C ASP A 120 -42.37 -18.32 -23.55
N HIS A 121 -41.45 -17.47 -23.09
CA HIS A 121 -41.70 -16.28 -22.27
C HIS A 121 -40.97 -15.05 -22.83
N PRO A 122 -41.38 -14.49 -23.98
CA PRO A 122 -40.72 -13.32 -24.56
C PRO A 122 -40.77 -12.07 -23.66
N GLU A 123 -41.69 -12.00 -22.70
CA GLU A 123 -41.81 -10.92 -21.73
C GLU A 123 -40.59 -10.75 -20.82
N ILE A 124 -39.86 -11.83 -20.52
CA ILE A 124 -38.67 -11.77 -19.64
C ILE A 124 -37.42 -11.22 -20.33
N ILE A 125 -37.46 -11.06 -21.67
CA ILE A 125 -36.31 -10.66 -22.48
C ILE A 125 -35.86 -9.26 -22.11
N GLN A 126 -36.79 -8.30 -22.15
CA GLN A 126 -36.46 -6.89 -21.94
C GLN A 126 -35.92 -6.64 -20.53
N GLU A 127 -36.54 -7.26 -19.52
CA GLU A 127 -36.11 -7.15 -18.14
C GLU A 127 -34.71 -7.75 -17.93
N SER A 128 -34.46 -8.98 -18.42
CA SER A 128 -33.17 -9.63 -18.24
C SER A 128 -32.04 -8.94 -19.00
N VAL A 129 -32.31 -8.43 -20.20
CA VAL A 129 -31.34 -7.60 -20.95
C VAL A 129 -31.02 -6.32 -20.18
N GLY A 130 -32.03 -5.69 -19.56
CA GLY A 130 -31.83 -4.54 -18.67
C GLY A 130 -30.89 -4.84 -17.51
N TYR A 131 -31.13 -5.93 -16.76
CA TYR A 131 -30.25 -6.33 -15.66
C TYR A 131 -28.82 -6.65 -16.13
N ILE A 132 -28.65 -7.30 -17.29
CA ILE A 132 -27.32 -7.57 -17.86
C ILE A 132 -26.60 -6.26 -18.20
N ASP A 133 -27.31 -5.29 -18.79
CA ASP A 133 -26.74 -4.00 -19.18
C ASP A 133 -26.33 -3.17 -17.95
N ASP A 134 -27.20 -3.07 -16.95
CA ASP A 134 -26.92 -2.36 -15.69
C ASP A 134 -25.67 -2.93 -15.00
N GLU A 135 -25.59 -4.26 -14.92
CA GLU A 135 -24.49 -4.94 -14.26
C GLU A 135 -23.17 -4.84 -15.05
N ALA A 136 -23.24 -4.82 -16.38
CA ALA A 136 -22.08 -4.57 -17.23
C ALA A 136 -21.52 -3.14 -17.04
N HIS A 137 -22.41 -2.14 -16.93
CA HIS A 137 -22.01 -0.77 -16.60
C HIS A 137 -21.39 -0.69 -15.20
N GLN A 138 -21.96 -1.37 -14.21
CA GLN A 138 -21.40 -1.44 -12.86
C GLN A 138 -19.99 -2.05 -12.85
N MET A 139 -19.75 -3.13 -13.60
CA MET A 139 -18.40 -3.68 -13.74
C MET A 139 -17.44 -2.70 -14.42
N GLN A 140 -17.90 -1.94 -15.42
CA GLN A 140 -17.07 -0.93 -16.10
C GLN A 140 -16.63 0.18 -15.13
N GLU A 141 -17.55 0.67 -14.28
CA GLU A 141 -17.26 1.66 -13.24
C GLU A 141 -16.26 1.11 -12.22
N LEU A 142 -16.44 -0.14 -11.79
CA LEU A 142 -15.52 -0.81 -10.87
C LEU A 142 -14.11 -0.92 -11.46
N VAL A 143 -13.98 -1.42 -12.69
CA VAL A 143 -12.67 -1.54 -13.36
C VAL A 143 -12.02 -0.17 -13.53
N THR A 144 -12.78 0.85 -13.90
CA THR A 144 -12.27 2.23 -14.03
C THR A 144 -11.74 2.74 -12.70
N SER A 145 -12.46 2.47 -11.61
CA SER A 145 -12.06 2.86 -10.24
C SER A 145 -10.80 2.12 -9.79
N LEU A 146 -10.70 0.81 -10.05
CA LEU A 146 -9.51 0.00 -9.75
C LEU A 146 -8.28 0.49 -10.51
N LEU A 147 -8.43 0.85 -11.80
CA LEU A 147 -7.35 1.42 -12.61
C LEU A 147 -6.91 2.81 -12.10
N ALA A 148 -7.85 3.65 -11.66
CA ALA A 148 -7.54 4.94 -11.08
C ALA A 148 -6.74 4.81 -9.77
N LEU A 149 -7.15 3.89 -8.88
CA LEU A 149 -6.43 3.57 -7.64
C LEU A 149 -5.01 3.08 -7.91
N SER A 150 -4.84 2.18 -8.88
CA SER A 150 -3.54 1.63 -9.27
C SER A 150 -2.56 2.69 -9.82
N ARG A 151 -3.08 3.75 -10.47
CA ARG A 151 -2.27 4.88 -10.94
C ARG A 151 -1.94 5.86 -9.83
N SER A 152 -2.87 6.11 -8.91
CA SER A 152 -2.70 7.06 -7.81
C SER A 152 -1.60 6.66 -6.84
N THR A 153 -1.30 5.37 -6.67
CA THR A 153 -0.20 4.90 -5.81
C THR A 153 1.20 5.12 -6.40
N LYS A 154 1.29 5.48 -7.69
CA LYS A 154 2.58 5.67 -8.40
C LYS A 154 2.94 7.11 -8.70
N ALA A 155 1.99 8.05 -8.61
CA ALA A 155 2.23 9.44 -8.96
C ALA A 155 2.49 10.27 -7.70
N GLU A 156 3.70 10.82 -7.56
CA GLU A 156 3.92 11.99 -6.72
C GLU A 156 3.11 13.15 -7.30
N ALA A 157 1.98 13.46 -6.69
CA ALA A 157 1.15 14.55 -7.13
C ALA A 157 1.83 15.88 -6.77
N GLU A 158 2.07 16.74 -7.75
CA GLU A 158 2.53 18.10 -7.47
C GLU A 158 1.47 18.82 -6.64
N LEU A 159 1.84 19.16 -5.40
CA LEU A 159 1.00 19.90 -4.47
C LEU A 159 1.20 21.38 -4.69
N THR A 160 0.11 22.09 -4.96
CA THR A 160 0.12 23.55 -5.12
C THR A 160 -0.88 24.17 -4.16
N THR A 161 -0.77 25.48 -3.92
CA THR A 161 -1.79 26.21 -3.18
C THR A 161 -3.02 26.35 -4.08
N VAL A 162 -4.11 25.69 -3.70
CA VAL A 162 -5.37 25.63 -4.47
C VAL A 162 -6.51 26.20 -3.64
N ASP A 163 -7.33 27.05 -4.25
CA ASP A 163 -8.62 27.46 -3.68
C ASP A 163 -9.66 26.39 -3.99
N VAL A 164 -10.19 25.72 -2.97
CA VAL A 164 -11.14 24.62 -3.15
C VAL A 164 -12.58 25.06 -3.26
N VAL A 165 -12.91 26.31 -2.89
CA VAL A 165 -14.29 26.81 -2.95
C VAL A 165 -14.85 26.76 -4.39
N PRO A 166 -14.12 27.21 -5.43
CA PRO A 166 -14.57 27.07 -6.82
C PRO A 166 -14.77 25.61 -7.24
N ILE A 167 -13.86 24.71 -6.82
CA ILE A 167 -13.93 23.28 -7.16
C ILE A 167 -15.19 22.66 -6.56
N ILE A 168 -15.47 22.90 -5.27
CA ILE A 168 -16.68 22.42 -4.60
C ILE A 168 -17.93 22.91 -5.33
N ARG A 169 -17.99 24.20 -5.70
CA ARG A 169 -19.13 24.76 -6.43
C ARG A 169 -19.34 24.10 -7.79
N THR A 170 -18.27 23.87 -8.55
CA THR A 170 -18.34 23.20 -9.84
C THR A 170 -18.85 21.77 -9.71
N VAL A 171 -18.33 21.00 -8.76
CA VAL A 171 -18.80 19.63 -8.55
C VAL A 171 -20.27 19.66 -8.11
N VAL A 172 -20.64 20.43 -7.08
CA VAL A 172 -22.04 20.49 -6.61
C VAL A 172 -23.01 20.89 -7.72
N ALA A 173 -22.66 21.86 -8.57
CA ALA A 173 -23.51 22.33 -9.66
C ALA A 173 -23.86 21.23 -10.68
N GLN A 174 -22.96 20.27 -10.93
CA GLN A 174 -23.22 19.14 -11.82
C GLN A 174 -24.29 18.19 -11.27
N TYR A 175 -24.53 18.18 -9.96
CA TYR A 175 -25.42 17.23 -9.27
C TYR A 175 -26.73 17.84 -8.76
N GLN A 176 -26.96 19.14 -8.93
CA GLN A 176 -28.21 19.80 -8.50
C GLN A 176 -29.47 19.37 -9.29
N GLN A 177 -29.35 18.52 -10.31
CA GLN A 177 -30.46 18.11 -11.19
C GLN A 177 -31.39 17.03 -10.58
N GLY A 178 -31.21 16.62 -9.32
CA GLY A 178 -32.06 15.57 -8.72
C GLY A 178 -32.18 15.53 -7.20
N GLN A 179 -31.41 16.33 -6.44
CA GLN A 179 -31.45 16.33 -4.97
C GLN A 179 -31.05 17.69 -4.42
N GLN A 180 -31.64 18.08 -3.28
CA GLN A 180 -31.37 19.38 -2.67
C GLN A 180 -30.01 19.38 -1.94
N VAL A 181 -29.02 20.09 -2.50
CA VAL A 181 -27.68 20.23 -1.91
C VAL A 181 -27.52 21.63 -1.31
N VAL A 182 -27.24 21.71 0.00
CA VAL A 182 -26.95 22.96 0.72
C VAL A 182 -25.45 23.14 0.89
N MET A 183 -24.93 24.29 0.49
CA MET A 183 -23.52 24.64 0.63
C MET A 183 -23.32 25.62 1.79
N GLN A 184 -22.44 25.27 2.73
CA GLN A 184 -21.95 26.12 3.82
C GLN A 184 -20.44 26.30 3.67
N LEU A 185 -20.03 27.22 2.79
CA LEU A 185 -18.63 27.42 2.40
C LEU A 185 -18.15 28.83 2.81
N PRO A 186 -16.88 28.99 3.22
CA PRO A 186 -16.28 30.31 3.36
C PRO A 186 -16.11 30.99 2.00
N GLU A 187 -15.76 32.28 1.99
CA GLU A 187 -15.50 33.02 0.75
C GLU A 187 -14.29 32.44 -0.02
N LYS A 188 -13.27 32.00 0.71
CA LYS A 188 -12.02 31.46 0.17
C LYS A 188 -11.46 30.41 1.11
N LEU A 189 -11.00 29.27 0.58
CA LEU A 189 -10.35 28.21 1.35
C LEU A 189 -9.14 27.68 0.58
N LEU A 190 -7.95 28.05 1.04
CA LEU A 190 -6.69 27.66 0.41
C LEU A 190 -6.09 26.45 1.11
N ILE A 191 -5.79 25.40 0.34
CA ILE A 191 -5.10 24.22 0.83
C ILE A 191 -3.89 23.90 -0.05
N HIS A 192 -2.91 23.17 0.50
CA HIS A 192 -1.83 22.58 -0.30
C HIS A 192 -2.27 21.20 -0.80
N ALA A 193 -2.73 21.14 -2.06
CA ALA A 193 -3.24 19.93 -2.67
C ALA A 193 -3.06 19.92 -4.18
N ASN A 194 -3.32 18.77 -4.80
CA ASN A 194 -3.51 18.69 -6.24
C ASN A 194 -4.99 18.95 -6.57
N ALA A 195 -5.26 19.96 -7.41
CA ALA A 195 -6.64 20.37 -7.73
C ALA A 195 -7.47 19.23 -8.35
N GLY A 196 -6.87 18.41 -9.21
CA GLY A 196 -7.55 17.28 -9.86
C GLY A 196 -7.92 16.18 -8.87
N GLN A 197 -7.03 15.85 -7.93
CA GLN A 197 -7.32 14.87 -6.88
C GLN A 197 -8.42 15.36 -5.93
N VAL A 198 -8.42 16.64 -5.57
CA VAL A 198 -9.48 17.24 -4.75
C VAL A 198 -10.83 17.14 -5.46
N GLN A 199 -10.88 17.49 -6.75
CA GLN A 199 -12.09 17.35 -7.55
C GLN A 199 -12.57 15.90 -7.58
N GLN A 200 -11.68 14.93 -7.81
CA GLN A 200 -12.01 13.51 -7.84
C GLN A 200 -12.58 13.01 -6.50
N ILE A 201 -11.98 13.41 -5.37
CA ILE A 201 -12.48 13.07 -4.03
C ILE A 201 -13.88 13.65 -3.82
N LEU A 202 -14.08 14.93 -4.16
CA LEU A 202 -15.37 15.60 -4.00
C LEU A 202 -16.46 14.95 -4.86
N THR A 203 -16.15 14.60 -6.11
CA THR A 203 -17.06 13.86 -7.00
C THR A 203 -17.45 12.52 -6.38
N ALA A 204 -16.47 11.72 -5.93
CA ALA A 204 -16.73 10.41 -5.32
C ALA A 204 -17.59 10.52 -4.04
N LEU A 205 -17.35 11.53 -3.20
CA LEU A 205 -18.13 11.76 -1.97
C LEU A 205 -19.57 12.19 -2.28
N ILE A 206 -19.77 13.06 -3.27
CA ILE A 206 -21.11 13.52 -3.68
C ILE A 206 -21.89 12.40 -4.37
N ASP A 207 -21.23 11.60 -5.22
CA ASP A 207 -21.83 10.42 -5.84
C ASP A 207 -22.30 9.40 -4.80
N ASN A 208 -21.46 9.12 -3.79
CA ASN A 208 -21.83 8.27 -2.67
C ASN A 208 -22.99 8.86 -1.88
N ALA A 209 -22.98 10.16 -1.58
CA ALA A 209 -24.06 10.80 -0.87
C ALA A 209 -25.39 10.61 -1.63
N ARG A 210 -25.41 10.83 -2.95
CA ARG A 210 -26.61 10.63 -3.77
C ARG A 210 -27.05 9.16 -3.83
N LYS A 211 -26.11 8.23 -4.03
CA LYS A 211 -26.41 6.79 -4.16
C LYS A 211 -27.05 6.21 -2.91
N TYR A 212 -26.66 6.68 -1.74
CA TYR A 212 -27.08 6.13 -0.44
C TYR A 212 -28.07 7.01 0.33
N SER A 213 -28.58 8.10 -0.25
CA SER A 213 -29.61 8.93 0.36
C SER A 213 -30.89 8.96 -0.47
N SER A 214 -32.03 9.10 0.21
CA SER A 214 -33.30 9.24 -0.49
C SER A 214 -33.39 10.61 -1.17
N VAL A 215 -34.19 10.73 -2.23
CA VAL A 215 -34.40 11.98 -2.99
C VAL A 215 -34.85 13.15 -2.10
N GLU A 216 -35.55 12.84 -0.99
CA GLU A 216 -36.04 13.81 -0.01
C GLU A 216 -34.99 14.23 1.03
N THR A 217 -33.87 13.51 1.12
CA THR A 217 -32.81 13.80 2.08
C THR A 217 -31.97 14.97 1.58
N GLN A 218 -31.80 15.99 2.42
CA GLN A 218 -30.93 17.13 2.12
C GLN A 218 -29.46 16.75 2.32
N VAL A 219 -28.62 16.99 1.30
CA VAL A 219 -27.16 16.79 1.39
C VAL A 219 -26.51 18.13 1.74
N THR A 220 -25.75 18.19 2.84
CA THR A 220 -25.03 19.42 3.24
C THR A 220 -23.54 19.28 2.97
N VAL A 221 -22.98 20.19 2.18
CA VAL A 221 -21.54 20.32 1.96
C VAL A 221 -21.03 21.51 2.77
N SER A 222 -20.17 21.24 3.76
CA SER A 222 -19.59 22.28 4.61
C SER A 222 -18.07 22.21 4.60
N ALA A 223 -17.41 23.37 4.62
CA ALA A 223 -15.96 23.49 4.73
C ALA A 223 -15.61 24.59 5.73
N LYS A 224 -14.53 24.42 6.49
CA LYS A 224 -14.05 25.35 7.52
C LYS A 224 -12.56 25.54 7.40
#